data_AF-A0A9D4Q440-F1
#
_entry.id   AF-A0A9D4Q440-F1
#
_cell.length_a   1.000
_cell.length_b   1.000
_cell.length_c   1.000
_cell.angle_alpha   90.00
_cell.angle_beta   90.00
_cell.angle_gamma   90.00
#
_symmetry.space_group_name_H-M   'P 1'
#
loop_
_entity.id
_entity.type
_entity.pdbx_description
1 polymer ?
#
loop_
_entity_poly.entity_id
_entity_poly.type
_entity_poly.pdbx_seq_one_letter_code
_entity_poly.pdbx_strand_id
1 'polypeptide(L)'
;MIEVARRLEALGPGIRHCLYADDVTIWATGGSDGDIKAGLQAAVEAVESALSGTGLRCSPQKSQLLILPPPGRHKKKASQEAVENIVVRTSDGVPIPHAPGLRILGMFVDGTQANATAVKNITTKMGVAARLIKRVSSRYRGMNKRGLLRLLQASVTCAERAKIDAAIRKAYTGALGLLPGTRTTALLSLGAHNTLSEISEAQRASQLSRLSSTAAGRRLLDRAGLLPPGERVGTGPYGELEEQALLSDEAARKIVVYPLPKNTDPERDEGRRAARVVALARQHQQDEGAVYVDAARYPRRRNAFVAVVVRATTGELLTASTVRARTAGQAEEVAIALAMGLPGTRTVLSDSKSAIKNIARGTIWQGTERVMRSIEATWATQIAAAGPTIALKWFPAHMGRQLAPDIENRNEEADAAARDLITCRTAAVRPSETSGEDQKEDFEPLTDYGGILAAYRELSVDSVDQESELQ
;
A
#
# COMPACT_ATOMS: atom_id res chain seq x y z
N MET A 1 27.19 0.94 -12.79
CA MET A 1 25.90 1.62 -12.49
C MET A 1 25.93 2.48 -11.22
N ILE A 2 26.42 2.00 -10.07
CA ILE A 2 26.56 2.85 -8.87
C ILE A 2 27.45 4.07 -9.13
N GLU A 3 28.58 3.87 -9.83
CA GLU A 3 29.48 4.96 -10.22
C GLU A 3 28.80 5.99 -11.13
N VAL A 4 28.01 5.53 -12.11
CA VAL A 4 27.21 6.40 -12.98
C VAL A 4 26.26 7.27 -12.17
N ALA A 5 25.56 6.67 -11.19
CA ALA A 5 24.64 7.41 -10.31
C ALA A 5 25.36 8.53 -9.54
N ARG A 6 26.51 8.23 -8.91
CA ARG A 6 27.29 9.22 -8.15
C ARG A 6 27.75 10.39 -9.00
N ARG A 7 28.24 10.12 -10.22
CA ARG A 7 28.70 11.18 -11.12
C ARG A 7 27.55 12.06 -11.60
N LEU A 8 26.39 11.47 -11.87
CA LEU A 8 25.20 12.24 -12.22
C LEU A 8 24.65 13.06 -11.05
N GLU A 9 24.75 12.59 -9.80
CA GLU A 9 24.39 13.37 -8.61
C GLU A 9 25.32 14.59 -8.40
N ALA A 10 26.59 14.48 -8.78
CA ALA A 10 27.57 15.56 -8.63
C ALA A 10 27.34 16.76 -9.57
N LEU A 11 26.54 16.62 -10.63
CA LEU A 11 26.25 17.68 -11.61
C LEU A 11 25.28 18.76 -11.09
N GLY A 12 24.71 18.58 -9.90
CA GLY A 12 23.87 19.57 -9.24
C GLY A 12 22.36 19.44 -9.53
N PRO A 13 21.53 20.30 -8.92
CA PRO A 13 20.07 20.10 -8.84
C PRO A 13 19.31 20.35 -10.15
N GLY A 14 19.95 20.99 -11.15
CA GLY A 14 19.35 21.29 -12.45
C GLY A 14 19.21 20.06 -13.36
N ILE A 15 20.00 19.02 -13.12
CA ILE A 15 19.97 17.77 -13.88
C ILE A 15 19.47 16.64 -12.98
N ARG A 16 18.44 15.94 -13.46
CA ARG A 16 17.83 14.81 -12.76
C ARG A 16 17.99 13.56 -13.59
N HIS A 17 18.03 12.40 -12.92
CA HIS A 17 18.24 11.13 -13.59
C HIS A 17 17.49 9.97 -12.92
N CYS A 18 17.29 8.91 -13.68
CA CYS A 18 16.75 7.63 -13.25
C CYS A 18 17.52 6.51 -13.94
N LEU A 19 17.83 5.46 -13.19
CA LEU A 19 18.62 4.33 -13.64
C LEU A 19 17.82 3.05 -13.41
N TYR A 20 17.64 2.24 -14.45
CA TYR A 20 17.01 0.94 -14.36
C TYR A 20 17.73 -0.05 -15.26
N ALA A 21 18.49 -0.99 -14.66
CA ALA A 21 19.38 -1.89 -15.38
C ALA A 21 20.32 -1.09 -16.33
N ASP A 22 20.19 -1.27 -17.64
CA ASP A 22 20.93 -0.57 -18.70
C ASP A 22 20.24 0.73 -19.16
N ASP A 23 18.97 0.93 -18.84
CA ASP A 23 18.22 2.13 -19.21
C ASP A 23 18.59 3.30 -18.28
N VAL A 24 19.21 4.33 -18.86
CA VAL A 24 19.56 5.59 -18.21
C VAL A 24 18.67 6.70 -18.77
N THR A 25 17.87 7.33 -17.93
CA THR A 25 17.04 8.49 -18.32
C THR A 25 17.55 9.73 -17.61
N ILE A 26 17.85 10.78 -18.35
CA ILE A 26 18.36 12.07 -17.85
C ILE A 26 17.39 13.17 -18.31
N TRP A 27 17.07 14.12 -17.44
CA TRP A 27 16.19 15.24 -17.79
C TRP A 27 16.55 16.52 -17.03
N ALA A 28 16.23 17.66 -17.65
CA ALA A 28 16.32 19.00 -17.08
C ALA A 28 14.95 19.68 -17.18
N THR A 29 14.54 20.46 -16.19
CA THR A 29 13.20 21.09 -16.13
C THR A 29 13.21 22.62 -16.11
N GLY A 30 14.38 23.25 -16.23
CA GLY A 30 14.52 24.71 -16.21
C GLY A 30 15.92 25.17 -16.64
N GLY A 31 16.08 26.47 -16.82
CA GLY A 31 17.28 27.09 -17.41
C GLY A 31 17.03 27.59 -18.83
N SER A 32 18.01 28.29 -19.42
CA SER A 32 17.99 28.61 -20.84
C SER A 32 18.26 27.37 -21.70
N ASP A 33 17.94 27.40 -22.99
CA ASP A 33 18.27 26.30 -23.92
C ASP A 33 19.77 25.96 -23.88
N GLY A 34 20.63 26.97 -23.69
CA GLY A 34 22.07 26.80 -23.53
C GLY A 34 22.45 26.06 -22.25
N ASP A 35 21.83 26.41 -21.11
CA ASP A 35 22.06 25.73 -19.84
C ASP A 35 21.58 24.28 -19.88
N ILE A 36 20.43 24.04 -20.50
CA ILE A 36 19.86 22.70 -20.69
C ILE A 36 20.80 21.86 -21.55
N LYS A 37 21.26 22.40 -22.68
CA LYS A 37 22.23 21.72 -23.56
C LYS A 37 23.51 21.39 -22.81
N ALA A 38 24.11 22.38 -22.13
CA ALA A 38 25.37 22.19 -21.42
C ALA A 38 25.22 21.14 -20.30
N GLY A 39 24.14 21.20 -19.53
CA GLY A 39 23.87 20.25 -18.46
C GLY A 39 23.60 18.83 -18.96
N LEU A 40 22.82 18.67 -20.05
CA LEU A 40 22.59 17.36 -20.67
C LEU A 40 23.87 16.79 -21.28
N GLN A 41 24.69 17.62 -21.92
CA GLN A 41 25.98 17.22 -22.50
C GLN A 41 26.95 16.75 -21.40
N ALA A 42 27.10 17.53 -20.33
CA ALA A 42 27.91 17.15 -19.17
C ALA A 42 27.44 15.83 -18.54
N ALA A 43 26.12 15.59 -18.53
CA ALA A 43 25.54 14.34 -18.03
C ALA A 43 25.88 13.14 -18.92
N VAL A 44 25.80 13.28 -20.24
CA VAL A 44 26.22 12.23 -21.18
C VAL A 44 27.71 11.92 -21.04
N GLU A 45 28.55 12.95 -20.97
CA GLU A 45 30.00 12.80 -20.76
C GLU A 45 30.32 12.11 -19.43
N ALA A 46 29.60 12.46 -18.36
CA ALA A 46 29.74 11.80 -17.07
C ALA A 46 29.39 10.31 -17.11
N VAL A 47 28.32 9.95 -17.85
CA VAL A 47 27.93 8.55 -18.07
C VAL A 47 29.01 7.81 -18.85
N GLU A 48 29.43 8.34 -20.00
CA GLU A 48 30.42 7.70 -20.87
C GLU A 48 31.79 7.58 -20.18
N SER A 49 32.21 8.61 -19.44
CA SER A 49 33.42 8.57 -18.62
C SER A 49 33.35 7.50 -17.53
N ALA A 50 32.18 7.29 -16.91
CA ALA A 50 31.98 6.23 -15.92
C ALA A 50 31.93 4.82 -16.54
N LEU A 51 31.61 4.70 -17.82
CA LEU A 51 31.61 3.44 -18.58
C LEU A 51 32.99 3.15 -19.23
N SER A 52 33.90 4.13 -19.21
CA SER A 52 35.25 3.95 -19.73
C SER A 52 35.99 2.84 -18.98
N GLY A 53 36.62 1.94 -19.74
CA GLY A 53 37.33 0.78 -19.18
C GLY A 53 36.45 -0.39 -18.76
N THR A 54 35.11 -0.27 -18.78
CA THR A 54 34.20 -1.39 -18.44
C THR A 54 33.79 -2.23 -19.65
N GLY A 55 34.20 -1.86 -20.86
CA GLY A 55 33.79 -2.50 -22.12
C GLY A 55 32.35 -2.19 -22.55
N LEU A 56 31.62 -1.34 -21.82
CA LEU A 56 30.26 -0.93 -22.14
C LEU A 56 30.26 0.38 -22.92
N ARG A 57 29.31 0.55 -23.84
CA ARG A 57 29.13 1.77 -24.64
C ARG A 57 27.67 2.16 -24.72
N CYS A 58 27.40 3.45 -24.76
CA CYS A 58 26.06 3.98 -25.03
C CYS A 58 25.65 3.58 -26.47
N SER A 59 24.43 3.06 -26.63
CA SER A 59 23.94 2.66 -27.95
C SER A 59 23.40 3.87 -28.72
N PRO A 60 24.02 4.28 -29.85
CA PRO A 60 23.56 5.45 -30.61
C PRO A 60 22.19 5.23 -31.25
N GLN A 61 21.84 3.98 -31.55
CA GLN A 61 20.58 3.59 -32.18
C GLN A 61 19.39 3.60 -31.21
N LYS A 62 19.66 3.41 -29.91
CA LYS A 62 18.64 3.40 -28.85
C LYS A 62 18.53 4.75 -28.14
N SER A 63 19.62 5.51 -28.08
CA SER A 63 19.64 6.82 -27.43
C SER A 63 18.83 7.82 -28.24
N GLN A 64 17.91 8.52 -27.58
CA GLN A 64 17.00 9.47 -28.22
C GLN A 64 16.77 10.66 -27.30
N LEU A 65 16.61 11.84 -27.89
CA LEU A 65 16.36 13.10 -27.18
C LEU A 65 14.93 13.57 -27.42
N LEU A 66 14.21 13.88 -26.35
CA LEU A 66 12.86 14.44 -26.41
C LEU A 66 12.84 15.83 -25.80
N ILE A 67 12.25 16.77 -26.52
CA ILE A 67 12.06 18.14 -26.08
C ILE A 67 10.58 18.35 -25.80
N LEU A 68 10.28 18.85 -24.59
CA LEU A 68 8.94 19.20 -24.17
C LEU A 68 8.87 20.74 -24.04
N PRO A 69 8.34 21.45 -25.04
CA PRO A 69 8.29 22.91 -25.01
C PRO A 69 7.33 23.42 -23.93
N PRO A 70 7.55 24.61 -23.35
CA PRO A 70 6.65 25.15 -22.34
C PRO A 70 5.21 25.32 -22.87
N PRO A 71 4.18 25.17 -22.00
CA PRO A 71 2.79 25.32 -22.42
C PRO A 71 2.51 26.77 -22.83
N GLY A 72 1.88 26.99 -23.99
CA GLY A 72 1.52 28.34 -24.45
C GLY A 72 1.25 28.49 -25.94
N ARG A 73 0.87 29.71 -26.34
CA ARG A 73 0.44 30.08 -27.71
C ARG A 73 1.56 29.95 -28.76
N HIS A 74 2.83 29.96 -28.33
CA HIS A 74 4.02 29.86 -29.20
C HIS A 74 4.70 28.49 -29.21
N LYS A 75 4.01 27.43 -28.77
CA LYS A 75 4.56 26.07 -28.61
C LYS A 75 5.31 25.53 -29.83
N LYS A 76 4.79 25.73 -31.05
CA LYS A 76 5.44 25.24 -32.29
C LYS A 76 6.77 25.92 -32.56
N LYS A 77 6.81 27.25 -32.43
CA LYS A 77 8.01 28.05 -32.66
C LYS A 77 9.08 27.75 -31.61
N ALA A 78 8.69 27.74 -30.33
CA ALA A 78 9.57 27.38 -29.23
C ALA A 78 10.11 25.94 -29.35
N SER A 79 9.30 24.99 -29.85
CA SER A 79 9.76 23.62 -30.09
C SER A 79 10.78 23.53 -31.22
N GLN A 80 10.63 24.34 -32.28
CA GLN A 80 11.59 24.35 -33.40
C GLN A 80 12.91 24.98 -32.95
N GLU A 81 12.86 26.14 -32.29
CA GLU A 81 14.04 26.82 -31.74
C GLU A 81 14.78 25.91 -30.75
N ALA A 82 14.08 25.22 -29.86
CA ALA A 82 14.70 24.30 -28.91
C ALA A 82 15.34 23.07 -29.58
N VAL A 83 14.75 22.53 -30.65
CA VAL A 83 15.34 21.41 -31.43
C VAL A 83 16.62 21.86 -32.13
N GLU A 84 16.69 23.11 -32.58
CA GLU A 84 17.90 23.67 -33.20
C GLU A 84 18.98 23.97 -32.16
N ASN A 85 18.59 24.48 -30.98
CA ASN A 85 19.52 24.92 -29.95
C ASN A 85 20.08 23.76 -29.10
N ILE A 86 19.24 22.76 -28.77
CA ILE A 86 19.55 21.71 -27.79
C ILE A 86 20.01 20.45 -28.53
N VAL A 87 21.28 20.44 -28.97
CA VAL A 87 21.92 19.28 -29.58
C VAL A 87 22.92 18.65 -28.61
N VAL A 88 22.73 17.37 -28.29
CA VAL A 88 23.58 16.58 -27.41
C VAL A 88 24.31 15.52 -28.24
N ARG A 89 25.60 15.31 -27.96
CA ARG A 89 26.48 14.39 -28.70
C ARG A 89 27.13 13.37 -27.76
N THR A 90 27.33 12.17 -28.26
CA THR A 90 28.16 11.14 -27.59
C THR A 90 29.65 11.48 -27.71
N SER A 91 30.50 10.79 -26.96
CA SER A 91 31.97 10.92 -27.00
C SER A 91 32.55 10.67 -28.40
N ASP A 92 31.86 9.87 -29.21
CA ASP A 92 32.20 9.58 -30.61
C ASP A 92 31.80 10.73 -31.57
N GLY A 93 31.26 11.83 -31.04
CA GLY A 93 30.81 13.01 -31.79
C GLY A 93 29.45 12.84 -32.47
N VAL A 94 28.78 11.69 -32.30
CA VAL A 94 27.49 11.38 -32.94
C VAL A 94 26.37 12.11 -32.21
N PRO A 95 25.54 12.92 -32.90
CA PRO A 95 24.41 13.58 -32.28
C PRO A 95 23.33 12.56 -31.90
N ILE A 96 22.78 12.69 -30.69
CA ILE A 96 21.64 11.91 -30.24
C ILE A 96 20.40 12.41 -30.99
N PRO A 97 19.68 11.55 -31.74
CA PRO A 97 18.58 11.99 -32.58
C PRO A 97 17.38 12.49 -31.76
N HIS A 98 16.73 13.54 -32.25
CA HIS A 98 15.45 13.99 -31.70
C HIS A 98 14.35 13.02 -32.07
N ALA A 99 13.56 12.60 -31.08
CA ALA A 99 12.41 11.74 -31.28
C ALA A 99 11.11 12.50 -30.97
N PRO A 100 10.01 12.24 -31.71
CA PRO A 100 8.71 12.83 -31.42
C PRO A 100 8.08 12.27 -30.13
N GLY A 101 8.61 11.16 -29.59
CA GLY A 101 8.21 10.59 -28.32
C GLY A 101 9.17 9.49 -27.88
N LEU A 102 9.20 9.20 -26.59
CA LEU A 102 10.09 8.22 -25.97
C LEU A 102 9.31 7.13 -25.24
N ARG A 103 9.89 5.93 -25.21
CA ARG A 103 9.40 4.86 -24.34
C ARG A 103 10.33 4.70 -23.12
N ILE A 104 9.85 5.09 -21.95
CA ILE A 104 10.60 5.01 -20.69
C ILE A 104 9.92 3.95 -19.82
N LEU A 105 10.61 2.84 -19.54
CA LEU A 105 10.12 1.73 -18.70
C LEU A 105 8.70 1.26 -19.06
N GLY A 106 8.41 1.22 -20.36
CA GLY A 106 7.11 0.79 -20.91
C GLY A 106 6.03 1.89 -20.98
N MET A 107 6.28 3.08 -20.44
CA MET A 107 5.43 4.27 -20.61
C MET A 107 5.85 5.05 -21.84
N PHE A 108 4.89 5.55 -22.61
CA PHE A 108 5.16 6.38 -23.79
C PHE A 108 4.95 7.85 -23.44
N VAL A 109 5.97 8.66 -23.62
CA VAL A 109 5.94 10.12 -23.43
C VAL A 109 5.97 10.77 -24.81
N ASP A 110 4.94 11.52 -25.14
CA ASP A 110 4.78 12.18 -26.44
C ASP A 110 5.26 13.64 -26.37
N GLY A 111 6.03 14.08 -27.37
CA GLY A 111 6.55 15.45 -27.49
C GLY A 111 5.45 16.50 -27.64
N THR A 112 4.26 16.07 -28.09
CA THR A 112 3.09 16.96 -28.21
C THR A 112 2.44 17.29 -26.88
N GLN A 113 2.89 16.71 -25.74
CA GLN A 113 2.23 16.77 -24.43
C GLN A 113 0.78 16.27 -24.43
N ALA A 114 0.35 15.61 -25.51
CA ALA A 114 -0.93 14.93 -25.60
C ALA A 114 -0.71 13.43 -25.42
N ASN A 115 -1.61 12.76 -24.72
CA ASN A 115 -1.47 11.33 -24.42
C ASN A 115 -2.06 10.40 -25.51
N ALA A 116 -2.26 10.91 -26.73
CA ALA A 116 -2.98 10.21 -27.80
C ALA A 116 -2.33 8.86 -28.16
N THR A 117 -1.00 8.83 -28.28
CA THR A 117 -0.25 7.61 -28.60
C THR A 117 -0.34 6.57 -27.48
N ALA A 118 -0.22 7.03 -26.23
CA ALA A 118 -0.40 6.16 -25.06
C ALA A 118 -1.81 5.56 -25.03
N VAL A 119 -2.86 6.36 -25.27
CA VAL A 119 -4.22 5.83 -25.28
C VAL A 119 -4.48 4.89 -26.45
N LYS A 120 -4.02 5.20 -27.66
CA LYS A 120 -4.13 4.28 -28.80
C LYS A 120 -3.55 2.89 -28.48
N ASN A 121 -2.37 2.86 -27.83
CA ASN A 121 -1.72 1.63 -27.42
C ASN A 121 -2.54 0.88 -26.35
N ILE A 122 -3.10 1.60 -25.38
CA ILE A 122 -3.96 1.03 -24.34
C ILE A 122 -5.24 0.45 -24.95
N THR A 123 -5.97 1.22 -25.75
CA THR A 123 -7.19 0.76 -26.43
C THR A 123 -6.93 -0.48 -27.29
N THR A 124 -5.77 -0.52 -27.97
CA THR A 124 -5.35 -1.69 -28.75
C THR A 124 -5.11 -2.91 -27.86
N LYS A 125 -4.36 -2.75 -26.76
CA LYS A 125 -4.11 -3.83 -25.79
C LYS A 125 -5.42 -4.32 -25.14
N MET A 126 -6.31 -3.40 -24.77
CA MET A 126 -7.65 -3.73 -24.25
C MET A 126 -8.49 -4.47 -25.28
N GLY A 127 -8.45 -4.07 -26.55
CA GLY A 127 -9.14 -4.78 -27.64
C GLY A 127 -8.59 -6.18 -27.88
N VAL A 128 -7.30 -6.42 -27.68
CA VAL A 128 -6.69 -7.76 -27.70
C VAL A 128 -7.12 -8.57 -26.48
N ALA A 129 -7.05 -7.99 -25.27
CA ALA A 129 -7.49 -8.62 -24.04
C ALA A 129 -8.97 -9.01 -24.09
N ALA A 130 -9.85 -8.11 -24.55
CA ALA A 130 -11.28 -8.38 -24.73
C ALA A 130 -11.55 -9.51 -25.75
N ARG A 131 -10.76 -9.60 -26.83
CA ARG A 131 -10.86 -10.70 -27.80
C ARG A 131 -10.39 -12.03 -27.22
N LEU A 132 -9.32 -12.04 -26.44
CA LEU A 132 -8.85 -13.22 -25.71
C LEU A 132 -9.90 -13.67 -24.69
N ILE A 133 -10.44 -12.73 -23.92
CA ILE A 133 -11.52 -12.94 -22.95
C ILE A 133 -12.75 -13.53 -23.63
N LYS A 134 -13.21 -12.95 -24.75
CA LYS A 134 -14.36 -13.47 -25.52
C LYS A 134 -14.10 -14.89 -26.02
N ARG A 135 -12.87 -15.21 -26.43
CA ARG A 135 -12.48 -16.54 -26.90
C ARG A 135 -12.45 -17.57 -25.76
N VAL A 136 -12.01 -17.15 -24.58
CA VAL A 136 -11.95 -17.99 -23.37
C VAL A 136 -13.33 -18.16 -22.75
N SER A 137 -14.20 -17.14 -22.79
CA SER A 137 -15.57 -17.21 -22.28
C SER A 137 -16.50 -18.02 -23.19
N SER A 138 -16.24 -18.06 -24.50
CA SER A 138 -17.06 -18.82 -25.46
C SER A 138 -16.70 -20.30 -25.55
N ARG A 139 -15.53 -20.73 -25.04
CA ARG A 139 -15.18 -22.16 -24.95
C ARG A 139 -15.55 -22.67 -23.57
N TYR A 140 -16.58 -23.50 -23.53
CA TYR A 140 -17.13 -24.13 -22.33
C TYR A 140 -16.02 -24.72 -21.43
N ARG A 141 -16.03 -24.29 -20.15
CA ARG A 141 -15.18 -24.69 -19.01
C ARG A 141 -13.76 -24.10 -18.97
N GLY A 142 -13.55 -23.07 -18.14
CA GLY A 142 -12.19 -22.70 -17.72
C GLY A 142 -12.08 -21.57 -16.70
N MET A 143 -12.88 -20.51 -16.79
CA MET A 143 -12.79 -19.36 -15.88
C MET A 143 -14.17 -18.92 -15.40
N ASN A 144 -14.33 -18.80 -14.08
CA ASN A 144 -15.53 -18.21 -13.48
C ASN A 144 -15.62 -16.71 -13.82
N LYS A 145 -16.84 -16.15 -13.81
CA LYS A 145 -17.07 -14.71 -14.09
C LYS A 145 -16.12 -13.82 -13.29
N ARG A 146 -15.87 -14.15 -12.01
CA ARG A 146 -14.96 -13.40 -11.10
C ARG A 146 -13.49 -13.36 -11.56
N GLY A 147 -12.94 -14.48 -12.05
CA GLY A 147 -11.57 -14.54 -12.56
C GLY A 147 -11.38 -13.73 -13.84
N LEU A 148 -12.43 -13.64 -14.65
CA LEU A 148 -12.47 -12.87 -15.88
C LEU A 148 -12.48 -11.34 -15.61
N LEU A 149 -13.20 -10.91 -14.56
CA LEU A 149 -13.18 -9.51 -14.10
C LEU A 149 -11.81 -9.11 -13.53
N ARG A 150 -11.14 -10.00 -12.79
CA ARG A 150 -9.78 -9.74 -12.25
C ARG A 150 -8.73 -9.51 -13.34
N LEU A 151 -8.83 -10.23 -14.46
CA LEU A 151 -7.90 -10.08 -15.58
C LEU A 151 -8.09 -8.74 -16.32
N LEU A 152 -9.33 -8.25 -16.36
CA LEU A 152 -9.69 -6.96 -16.95
C LEU A 152 -9.17 -5.80 -16.08
N GLN A 153 -9.34 -5.92 -14.76
CA GLN A 153 -8.90 -4.92 -13.77
C GLN A 153 -7.39 -4.66 -13.76
N ALA A 154 -6.55 -5.60 -14.23
CA ALA A 154 -5.09 -5.46 -14.18
C ALA A 154 -4.46 -4.57 -15.27
N SER A 155 -5.24 -4.03 -16.22
CA SER A 155 -4.71 -3.62 -17.54
C SER A 155 -4.79 -2.13 -17.94
N VAL A 156 -5.12 -1.20 -17.04
CA VAL A 156 -5.55 0.17 -17.44
C VAL A 156 -4.79 1.32 -16.76
N THR A 157 -4.42 2.39 -17.50
CA THR A 157 -3.89 3.69 -17.00
C THR A 157 -4.30 4.91 -17.86
N CYS A 158 -4.15 6.14 -17.33
CA CYS A 158 -4.87 7.39 -17.68
C CYS A 158 -4.45 8.17 -18.94
N ALA A 159 -5.46 8.69 -19.69
CA ALA A 159 -5.58 10.12 -20.09
C ALA A 159 -6.73 10.44 -21.08
N GLU A 160 -7.48 9.47 -21.60
CA GLU A 160 -8.76 9.73 -22.27
C GLU A 160 -9.86 9.02 -21.48
N ARG A 161 -10.15 9.54 -20.28
CA ARG A 161 -10.94 8.84 -19.25
C ARG A 161 -12.24 8.25 -19.81
N ALA A 162 -12.99 9.04 -20.56
CA ALA A 162 -14.24 8.60 -21.18
C ALA A 162 -14.06 7.49 -22.25
N LYS A 163 -12.99 7.54 -23.05
CA LYS A 163 -12.71 6.52 -24.09
C LYS A 163 -12.24 5.21 -23.45
N ILE A 164 -11.46 5.31 -22.38
CA ILE A 164 -11.00 4.16 -21.60
C ILE A 164 -12.16 3.55 -20.83
N ASP A 165 -13.00 4.35 -20.17
CA ASP A 165 -14.23 3.86 -19.52
C ASP A 165 -15.17 3.20 -20.54
N ALA A 166 -15.31 3.77 -21.74
CA ALA A 166 -16.06 3.12 -22.82
C ALA A 166 -15.45 1.77 -23.24
N ALA A 167 -14.13 1.65 -23.27
CA ALA A 167 -13.44 0.40 -23.55
C ALA A 167 -13.57 -0.63 -22.41
N ILE A 168 -13.51 -0.18 -21.14
CA ILE A 168 -13.77 -1.00 -19.95
C ILE A 168 -15.19 -1.55 -20.04
N ARG A 169 -16.18 -0.68 -20.25
CA ARG A 169 -17.59 -1.07 -20.42
C ARG A 169 -17.76 -2.10 -21.53
N LYS A 170 -17.19 -1.86 -22.70
CA LYS A 170 -17.28 -2.78 -23.85
C LYS A 170 -16.67 -4.16 -23.53
N ALA A 171 -15.60 -4.19 -22.76
CA ALA A 171 -14.97 -5.43 -22.34
C ALA A 171 -15.80 -6.17 -21.27
N TYR A 172 -16.41 -5.44 -20.33
CA TYR A 172 -17.30 -6.00 -19.30
C TYR A 172 -18.64 -6.49 -19.88
N THR A 173 -19.27 -5.76 -20.79
CA THR A 173 -20.48 -6.23 -21.47
C THR A 173 -20.20 -7.48 -22.29
N GLY A 174 -19.05 -7.53 -23.00
CA GLY A 174 -18.62 -8.72 -23.72
C GLY A 174 -18.30 -9.92 -22.81
N ALA A 175 -17.69 -9.66 -21.65
CA ALA A 175 -17.40 -10.66 -20.61
C ALA A 175 -18.67 -11.26 -19.98
N LEU A 176 -19.67 -10.42 -19.73
CA LEU A 176 -20.94 -10.79 -19.11
C LEU A 176 -21.96 -11.34 -20.12
N GLY A 177 -21.65 -11.31 -21.42
CA GLY A 177 -22.54 -11.76 -22.50
C GLY A 177 -23.71 -10.80 -22.76
N LEU A 178 -23.57 -9.52 -22.39
CA LEU A 178 -24.61 -8.50 -22.56
C LEU A 178 -24.64 -7.96 -23.99
N LEU A 179 -25.82 -7.53 -24.44
CA LEU A 179 -26.03 -7.03 -25.79
C LEU A 179 -25.27 -5.70 -26.05
N PRO A 180 -24.80 -5.46 -27.29
CA PRO A 180 -24.25 -4.16 -27.68
C PRO A 180 -25.36 -3.09 -27.65
N GLY A 181 -25.46 -2.34 -26.56
CA GLY A 181 -26.53 -1.34 -26.35
C GLY A 181 -27.04 -1.25 -24.92
N THR A 182 -26.56 -2.08 -23.99
CA THR A 182 -26.90 -1.98 -22.56
C THR A 182 -26.67 -0.56 -22.04
N ARG A 183 -27.66 -0.02 -21.31
CA ARG A 183 -27.62 1.34 -20.76
C ARG A 183 -26.42 1.49 -19.83
N THR A 184 -25.59 2.49 -20.11
CA THR A 184 -24.35 2.77 -19.35
C THR A 184 -24.64 3.10 -17.90
N THR A 185 -25.72 3.84 -17.64
CA THR A 185 -26.16 4.22 -16.28
C THR A 185 -26.56 2.99 -15.46
N ALA A 186 -27.31 2.06 -16.05
CA ALA A 186 -27.70 0.81 -15.40
C ALA A 186 -26.48 -0.09 -15.11
N LEU A 187 -25.48 -0.11 -15.98
CA LEU A 187 -24.26 -0.93 -15.77
C LEU A 187 -23.39 -0.38 -14.62
N LEU A 188 -23.37 0.95 -14.47
CA LEU A 188 -22.66 1.65 -13.39
C LEU A 188 -23.40 1.53 -12.05
N SER A 189 -24.73 1.68 -12.05
CA SER A 189 -25.54 1.54 -10.83
C SER A 189 -25.51 0.13 -10.26
N LEU A 190 -25.31 -0.88 -11.11
CA LEU A 190 -25.13 -2.27 -10.68
C LEU A 190 -23.77 -2.56 -10.01
N GLY A 191 -22.83 -1.62 -9.98
CA GLY A 191 -21.48 -1.85 -9.43
C GLY A 191 -20.70 -2.94 -10.17
N ALA A 192 -21.12 -3.30 -11.39
CA ALA A 192 -20.62 -4.48 -12.09
C ALA A 192 -19.16 -4.34 -12.54
N HIS A 193 -18.67 -3.11 -12.66
CA HIS A 193 -17.31 -2.79 -13.02
C HIS A 193 -16.84 -1.49 -12.38
N ASN A 194 -15.55 -1.43 -12.05
CA ASN A 194 -14.96 -0.19 -11.55
C ASN A 194 -14.72 0.81 -12.68
N THR A 195 -14.83 2.11 -12.40
CA THR A 195 -14.45 3.19 -13.31
C THR A 195 -12.92 3.31 -13.39
N LEU A 196 -12.41 3.99 -14.42
CA LEU A 196 -10.99 4.31 -14.49
C LEU A 196 -10.53 5.12 -13.28
N SER A 197 -11.36 6.01 -12.75
CA SER A 197 -11.02 6.81 -11.56
C SER A 197 -10.79 5.91 -10.35
N GLU A 198 -11.70 4.98 -10.08
CA GLU A 198 -11.58 4.00 -8.99
C GLU A 198 -10.36 3.09 -9.17
N ILE A 199 -10.14 2.60 -10.40
CA ILE A 199 -8.95 1.81 -10.74
C ILE A 199 -7.66 2.60 -10.52
N SER A 200 -7.64 3.86 -10.94
CA SER A 200 -6.47 4.73 -10.81
C SER A 200 -6.19 5.06 -9.34
N GLU A 201 -7.23 5.31 -8.56
CA GLU A 201 -7.14 5.59 -7.12
C GLU A 201 -6.66 4.36 -6.36
N ALA A 202 -7.25 3.19 -6.61
CA ALA A 202 -6.82 1.92 -6.02
C ALA A 202 -5.35 1.61 -6.36
N GLN A 203 -4.97 1.79 -7.62
CA GLN A 203 -3.59 1.54 -8.06
C GLN A 203 -2.62 2.53 -7.42
N ARG A 204 -2.98 3.82 -7.37
CA ARG A 204 -2.17 4.87 -6.74
C ARG A 204 -1.98 4.58 -5.24
N ALA A 205 -3.06 4.30 -4.52
CA ALA A 205 -3.03 3.97 -3.09
C ALA A 205 -2.17 2.71 -2.82
N SER A 206 -2.37 1.65 -3.60
CA SER A 206 -1.55 0.43 -3.50
C SER A 206 -0.05 0.71 -3.74
N GLN A 207 0.29 1.48 -4.78
CA GLN A 207 1.68 1.80 -5.10
C GLN A 207 2.33 2.70 -4.04
N LEU A 208 1.63 3.74 -3.59
CA LEU A 208 2.11 4.60 -2.52
C LEU A 208 2.29 3.78 -1.22
N SER A 209 1.38 2.86 -0.87
CA SER A 209 1.52 1.97 0.30
C SER A 209 2.72 1.03 0.17
N ARG A 210 3.01 0.58 -1.06
CA ARG A 210 4.15 -0.29 -1.33
C ARG A 210 5.47 0.48 -1.27
N LEU A 211 5.49 1.74 -1.71
CA LEU A 211 6.70 2.57 -1.62
C LEU A 211 6.99 2.96 -0.18
N SER A 212 5.97 3.27 0.63
CA SER A 212 6.15 3.64 2.04
C SER A 212 6.71 2.51 2.91
N SER A 213 6.52 1.25 2.52
CA SER A 213 7.04 0.10 3.26
C SER A 213 8.56 -0.10 3.17
N THR A 214 9.25 0.62 2.28
CA THR A 214 10.71 0.47 2.09
C THR A 214 11.45 1.79 2.32
N ALA A 215 12.66 1.74 2.89
CA ALA A 215 13.46 2.94 3.13
C ALA A 215 13.79 3.70 1.82
N ALA A 216 14.13 2.96 0.76
CA ALA A 216 14.37 3.54 -0.57
C ALA A 216 13.10 4.16 -1.17
N GLY A 217 11.95 3.49 -1.02
CA GLY A 217 10.66 4.00 -1.46
C GLY A 217 10.24 5.26 -0.70
N ARG A 218 10.46 5.35 0.62
CA ARG A 218 10.23 6.57 1.41
C ARG A 218 11.05 7.75 0.93
N ARG A 219 12.35 7.54 0.64
CA ARG A 219 13.20 8.58 0.04
C ARG A 219 12.71 9.04 -1.33
N LEU A 220 12.17 8.13 -2.14
CA LEU A 220 11.58 8.48 -3.44
C LEU A 220 10.28 9.27 -3.29
N LEU A 221 9.43 8.90 -2.34
CA LEU A 221 8.19 9.62 -2.02
C LEU A 221 8.48 11.05 -1.55
N ASP A 222 9.44 11.20 -0.65
CA ASP A 222 9.92 12.50 -0.14
C ASP A 222 10.48 13.38 -1.28
N ARG A 223 11.38 12.84 -2.11
CA ARG A 223 11.90 13.53 -3.31
C ARG A 223 10.83 13.91 -4.33
N ALA A 224 9.73 13.15 -4.40
CA ALA A 224 8.62 13.41 -5.29
C ALA A 224 7.56 14.36 -4.68
N GLY A 225 7.69 14.73 -3.40
CA GLY A 225 6.68 15.50 -2.66
C GLY A 225 5.35 14.76 -2.53
N LEU A 226 5.38 13.43 -2.48
CA LEU A 226 4.19 12.57 -2.41
C LEU A 226 4.08 11.93 -1.04
N LEU A 227 2.93 12.09 -0.38
CA LEU A 227 2.65 11.45 0.90
C LEU A 227 2.19 9.98 0.68
N PRO A 228 2.57 9.04 1.58
CA PRO A 228 1.97 7.72 1.69
C PRO A 228 0.43 7.74 1.74
N PRO A 229 -0.26 6.65 1.34
CA PRO A 229 -1.70 6.54 1.53
C PRO A 229 -2.01 6.29 3.00
N GLY A 230 -3.00 7.00 3.53
CA GLY A 230 -3.25 7.05 4.98
C GLY A 230 -2.62 8.28 5.63
N GLU A 231 -1.51 8.80 5.10
CA GLU A 231 -1.13 10.21 5.29
C GLU A 231 -2.01 11.08 4.40
N ARG A 232 -3.32 11.04 4.63
CA ARG A 232 -4.07 12.26 4.42
C ARG A 232 -3.52 13.20 5.50
N VAL A 233 -3.04 14.38 5.10
CA VAL A 233 -3.32 15.58 5.91
C VAL A 233 -4.84 15.75 5.84
N GLY A 234 -5.52 14.86 6.56
CA GLY A 234 -6.93 14.62 6.49
C GLY A 234 -7.48 15.23 7.73
N THR A 235 -7.86 16.49 7.60
CA THR A 235 -8.96 17.06 8.37
C THR A 235 -10.07 16.01 8.46
N GLY A 236 -10.15 15.32 9.60
CA GLY A 236 -11.40 14.70 10.01
C GLY A 236 -12.48 15.78 10.07
N PRO A 237 -13.76 15.43 10.28
CA PRO A 237 -14.86 16.39 10.43
C PRO A 237 -14.65 17.41 11.57
N TYR A 238 -13.56 17.29 12.34
CA TYR A 238 -13.13 18.21 13.40
C TYR A 238 -11.68 18.74 13.27
N GLY A 239 -11.01 18.57 12.13
CA GLY A 239 -9.75 19.27 11.86
C GLY A 239 -8.52 18.88 12.70
N GLU A 240 -8.52 17.75 13.40
CA GLU A 240 -7.36 17.28 14.18
C GLU A 240 -6.56 16.22 13.43
N LEU A 241 -5.24 16.42 13.35
CA LEU A 241 -4.24 15.54 12.74
C LEU A 241 -4.30 14.12 13.34
N GLU A 242 -4.13 13.09 12.53
CA GLU A 242 -3.83 11.75 13.06
C GLU A 242 -2.48 11.83 13.80
N GLU A 243 -2.51 11.61 15.13
CA GLU A 243 -1.34 11.59 16.00
C GLU A 243 -0.49 10.34 15.76
N GLN A 244 0.13 10.23 14.59
CA GLN A 244 1.13 9.21 14.29
C GLN A 244 2.51 9.68 14.79
N ALA A 245 3.25 8.76 15.40
CA ALA A 245 4.59 8.96 15.91
C ALA A 245 5.54 7.92 15.28
N LEU A 246 6.81 8.30 15.15
CA LEU A 246 7.85 7.36 14.73
C LEU A 246 8.26 6.48 15.90
N LEU A 247 8.42 5.19 15.64
CA LEU A 247 9.03 4.26 16.57
C LEU A 247 10.50 4.65 16.76
N SER A 248 10.99 4.64 18.01
CA SER A 248 12.40 4.94 18.28
C SER A 248 13.33 3.93 17.60
N ASP A 249 14.54 4.37 17.26
CA ASP A 249 15.57 3.49 16.67
C ASP A 249 15.95 2.33 17.62
N GLU A 250 15.85 2.53 18.93
CA GLU A 250 16.16 1.50 19.92
C GLU A 250 15.08 0.41 19.94
N ALA A 251 13.81 0.80 20.00
CA ALA A 251 12.69 -0.15 19.91
C ALA A 251 12.67 -0.87 18.56
N ALA A 252 12.92 -0.15 17.46
CA ALA A 252 12.96 -0.74 16.12
C ALA A 252 14.03 -1.85 15.99
N ARG A 253 15.18 -1.73 16.67
CA ARG A 253 16.23 -2.76 16.67
C ARG A 253 15.90 -3.97 17.54
N LYS A 254 15.06 -3.80 18.55
CA LYS A 254 14.65 -4.85 19.49
C LYS A 254 13.46 -5.66 18.99
N ILE A 255 12.75 -5.19 17.96
CA ILE A 255 11.54 -5.85 17.43
C ILE A 255 11.84 -6.48 16.07
N VAL A 256 11.60 -7.79 15.96
CA VAL A 256 11.59 -8.50 14.68
C VAL A 256 10.15 -8.81 14.30
N VAL A 257 9.64 -8.08 13.31
CA VAL A 257 8.29 -8.32 12.77
C VAL A 257 8.36 -9.36 11.67
N TYR A 258 7.67 -10.48 11.86
CA TYR A 258 7.58 -11.53 10.84
C TYR A 258 6.66 -11.09 9.69
N PRO A 259 7.02 -11.39 8.43
CA PRO A 259 6.19 -11.03 7.27
C PRO A 259 4.77 -11.56 7.40
N LEU A 260 3.79 -10.70 7.12
CA LEU A 260 2.39 -11.10 7.10
C LEU A 260 2.15 -12.15 5.98
N PRO A 261 1.47 -13.26 6.29
CA PRO A 261 1.20 -14.30 5.30
C PRO A 261 0.23 -13.81 4.23
N LYS A 262 0.58 -14.07 2.96
CA LYS A 262 -0.27 -13.77 1.79
C LYS A 262 -1.38 -14.82 1.67
N ASN A 263 -2.52 -14.43 1.08
CA ASN A 263 -3.68 -15.31 0.86
C ASN A 263 -4.20 -15.95 2.16
N THR A 264 -4.56 -15.09 3.10
CA THR A 264 -5.14 -15.43 4.41
C THR A 264 -6.47 -14.71 4.58
N ASP A 265 -7.26 -14.71 3.51
CA ASP A 265 -8.62 -14.19 3.46
C ASP A 265 -9.55 -15.04 4.34
N PRO A 266 -10.46 -14.44 5.13
CA PRO A 266 -11.32 -15.19 6.03
C PRO A 266 -12.20 -16.24 5.38
N GLU A 267 -12.78 -15.93 4.23
CA GLU A 267 -13.74 -16.81 3.56
C GLU A 267 -13.04 -17.73 2.57
N ARG A 268 -12.04 -17.23 1.84
CA ARG A 268 -11.42 -17.98 0.74
C ARG A 268 -10.31 -18.92 1.18
N ASP A 269 -9.58 -18.56 2.24
CA ASP A 269 -8.34 -19.23 2.64
C ASP A 269 -8.45 -19.87 4.04
N GLU A 270 -9.65 -20.29 4.43
CA GLU A 270 -9.98 -20.90 5.74
C GLU A 270 -9.01 -22.04 6.12
N GLY A 271 -8.80 -23.03 5.23
CA GLY A 271 -7.91 -24.15 5.50
C GLY A 271 -6.45 -23.75 5.75
N ARG A 272 -5.97 -22.65 5.13
CA ARG A 272 -4.63 -22.11 5.38
C ARG A 272 -4.56 -21.39 6.71
N ARG A 273 -5.63 -20.65 7.07
CA ARG A 273 -5.75 -20.02 8.39
C ARG A 273 -5.73 -21.10 9.48
N ALA A 274 -6.52 -22.16 9.33
CA ALA A 274 -6.55 -23.30 10.25
C ALA A 274 -5.18 -23.98 10.42
N ALA A 275 -4.51 -24.32 9.32
CA ALA A 275 -3.18 -24.94 9.37
C ALA A 275 -2.14 -24.04 10.08
N ARG A 276 -2.21 -22.72 9.84
CA ARG A 276 -1.31 -21.74 10.48
C ARG A 276 -1.57 -21.62 11.97
N VAL A 277 -2.83 -21.57 12.37
CA VAL A 277 -3.25 -21.47 13.78
C VAL A 277 -2.72 -22.68 14.56
N VAL A 278 -2.94 -23.89 14.03
CA VAL A 278 -2.40 -25.13 14.62
C VAL A 278 -0.87 -25.09 14.71
N ALA A 279 -0.19 -24.64 13.66
CA ALA A 279 1.27 -24.56 13.65
C ALA A 279 1.82 -23.56 14.68
N LEU A 280 1.22 -22.38 14.80
CA LEU A 280 1.64 -21.36 15.78
C LEU A 280 1.31 -21.78 17.21
N ALA A 281 0.12 -22.34 17.45
CA ALA A 281 -0.25 -22.84 18.76
C ALA A 281 0.70 -23.96 19.21
N ARG A 282 0.98 -24.96 18.35
CA ARG A 282 1.98 -26.00 18.64
C ARG A 282 3.37 -25.45 18.94
N GLN A 283 3.79 -24.42 18.19
CA GLN A 283 5.10 -23.82 18.36
C GLN A 283 5.25 -23.14 19.72
N HIS A 284 4.19 -22.49 20.22
CA HIS A 284 4.27 -21.59 21.38
C HIS A 284 3.58 -22.12 22.64
N GLN A 285 2.91 -23.26 22.58
CA GLN A 285 2.20 -23.84 23.75
C GLN A 285 3.12 -24.21 24.93
N GLN A 286 4.43 -24.37 24.70
CA GLN A 286 5.44 -24.62 25.75
C GLN A 286 6.46 -23.49 25.89
N ASP A 287 6.30 -22.37 25.15
CA ASP A 287 7.23 -21.23 25.25
C ASP A 287 6.75 -20.26 26.33
N GLU A 288 7.42 -20.29 27.49
CA GLU A 288 7.11 -19.38 28.61
C GLU A 288 7.32 -17.90 28.26
N GLY A 289 8.09 -17.60 27.21
CA GLY A 289 8.30 -16.25 26.69
C GLY A 289 7.30 -15.84 25.60
N ALA A 290 6.32 -16.68 25.27
CA ALA A 290 5.28 -16.34 24.29
C ALA A 290 4.02 -15.81 24.97
N VAL A 291 3.46 -14.73 24.41
CA VAL A 291 2.24 -14.08 24.89
C VAL A 291 1.29 -13.76 23.73
N TYR A 292 -0.01 -13.86 24.01
CA TYR A 292 -1.08 -13.38 23.14
C TYR A 292 -1.55 -12.01 23.61
N VAL A 293 -1.88 -11.14 22.67
CA VAL A 293 -2.39 -9.80 22.95
C VAL A 293 -3.69 -9.58 22.21
N ASP A 294 -4.59 -8.87 22.86
CA ASP A 294 -5.85 -8.44 22.27
C ASP A 294 -6.30 -7.09 22.87
N ALA A 295 -7.25 -6.43 22.22
CA ALA A 295 -7.91 -5.27 22.78
C ALA A 295 -9.41 -5.22 22.44
N ALA A 296 -10.21 -4.85 23.44
CA ALA A 296 -11.66 -4.72 23.28
C ALA A 296 -12.17 -3.33 23.69
N ARG A 297 -13.24 -2.87 23.04
CA ARG A 297 -13.85 -1.54 23.27
C ARG A 297 -14.86 -1.56 24.40
N TYR A 298 -14.85 -0.55 25.28
CA TYR A 298 -15.91 -0.37 26.27
C TYR A 298 -17.24 0.03 25.59
N PRO A 299 -18.36 -0.69 25.81
CA PRO A 299 -19.65 -0.41 25.16
C PRO A 299 -20.19 0.98 25.47
N ARG A 300 -19.97 1.48 26.69
CA ARG A 300 -20.55 2.74 27.19
C ARG A 300 -19.54 3.89 27.36
N ARG A 301 -18.29 3.70 26.96
CA ARG A 301 -17.25 4.74 27.05
C ARG A 301 -16.66 4.98 25.68
N ARG A 302 -16.99 6.14 25.10
CA ARG A 302 -16.46 6.54 23.80
C ARG A 302 -14.94 6.60 23.85
N ASN A 303 -14.30 6.06 22.81
CA ASN A 303 -12.85 6.05 22.62
C ASN A 303 -12.08 5.43 23.81
N ALA A 304 -12.65 4.44 24.49
CA ALA A 304 -11.98 3.71 25.56
C ALA A 304 -11.93 2.22 25.24
N PHE A 305 -10.75 1.64 25.41
CA PHE A 305 -10.47 0.24 25.15
C PHE A 305 -9.74 -0.37 26.35
N VAL A 306 -9.83 -1.68 26.51
CA VAL A 306 -8.92 -2.44 27.36
C VAL A 306 -7.96 -3.19 26.45
N ALA A 307 -6.67 -3.04 26.72
CA ALA A 307 -5.60 -3.81 26.10
C ALA A 307 -5.16 -4.89 27.09
N VAL A 308 -5.03 -6.14 26.64
CA VAL A 308 -4.70 -7.28 27.50
C VAL A 308 -3.52 -8.06 26.95
N VAL A 309 -2.81 -8.72 27.86
CA VAL A 309 -1.73 -9.65 27.54
C VAL A 309 -1.94 -10.94 28.32
N VAL A 310 -1.96 -12.07 27.61
CA VAL A 310 -2.20 -13.40 28.17
C VAL A 310 -1.00 -14.31 27.88
N ARG A 311 -0.62 -15.15 28.85
CA ARG A 311 0.47 -16.12 28.69
C ARG A 311 0.09 -17.26 27.76
N ALA A 312 0.93 -17.58 26.78
CA ALA A 312 0.64 -18.64 25.80
C ALA A 312 0.59 -20.06 26.39
N THR A 313 1.35 -20.32 27.46
CA THR A 313 1.40 -21.66 28.08
C THR A 313 0.19 -21.96 28.96
N THR A 314 -0.25 -20.98 29.75
CA THR A 314 -1.28 -21.17 30.79
C THR A 314 -2.62 -20.51 30.49
N GLY A 315 -2.69 -19.56 29.57
CA GLY A 315 -3.89 -18.73 29.39
C GLY A 315 -4.09 -17.67 30.48
N GLU A 316 -3.10 -17.49 31.36
CA GLU A 316 -3.19 -16.53 32.47
C GLU A 316 -3.07 -15.09 31.98
N LEU A 317 -3.96 -14.21 32.45
CA LEU A 317 -3.88 -12.77 32.23
C LEU A 317 -2.67 -12.19 32.98
N LEU A 318 -1.66 -11.73 32.24
CA LEU A 318 -0.43 -11.16 32.80
C LEU A 318 -0.57 -9.70 33.16
N THR A 319 -1.20 -8.93 32.27
CA THR A 319 -1.44 -7.50 32.48
C THR A 319 -2.62 -7.03 31.64
N ALA A 320 -3.24 -5.95 32.08
CA ALA A 320 -4.27 -5.25 31.33
C ALA A 320 -4.20 -3.76 31.62
N SER A 321 -4.50 -2.94 30.61
CA SER A 321 -4.55 -1.49 30.75
C SER A 321 -5.76 -0.92 30.04
N THR A 322 -6.35 0.12 30.62
CA THR A 322 -7.38 0.90 29.95
C THR A 322 -6.71 2.01 29.16
N VAL A 323 -6.95 2.06 27.86
CA VAL A 323 -6.40 3.06 26.96
C VAL A 323 -7.51 3.88 26.32
N ARG A 324 -7.27 5.19 26.16
CA ARG A 324 -8.15 6.04 25.36
C ARG A 324 -7.66 6.07 23.92
N ALA A 325 -8.26 5.26 23.07
CA ALA A 325 -7.92 5.12 21.65
C ALA A 325 -9.16 5.40 20.79
N ARG A 326 -8.97 5.86 19.54
CA ARG A 326 -10.07 6.14 18.60
C ARG A 326 -10.46 4.89 17.79
N THR A 327 -9.54 3.95 17.62
CA THR A 327 -9.74 2.72 16.84
C THR A 327 -9.24 1.49 17.59
N ALA A 328 -9.74 0.30 17.23
CA ALA A 328 -9.25 -0.97 17.77
C ALA A 328 -7.75 -1.16 17.48
N GLY A 329 -7.29 -0.87 16.26
CA GLY A 329 -5.88 -0.93 15.88
C GLY A 329 -4.95 -0.12 16.79
N GLN A 330 -5.35 1.08 17.21
CA GLN A 330 -4.57 1.89 18.17
C GLN A 330 -4.50 1.23 19.56
N ALA A 331 -5.58 0.59 20.00
CA ALA A 331 -5.60 -0.13 21.28
C ALA A 331 -4.77 -1.43 21.21
N GLU A 332 -4.80 -2.13 20.08
CA GLU A 332 -4.01 -3.34 19.82
C GLU A 332 -2.52 -3.03 19.74
N GLU A 333 -2.12 -1.89 19.15
CA GLU A 333 -0.74 -1.40 19.20
C GLU A 333 -0.25 -1.22 20.65
N VAL A 334 -1.11 -0.69 21.52
CA VAL A 334 -0.81 -0.53 22.95
C VAL A 334 -0.74 -1.89 23.64
N ALA A 335 -1.59 -2.86 23.28
CA ALA A 335 -1.50 -4.22 23.81
C ALA A 335 -0.15 -4.88 23.45
N ILE A 336 0.30 -4.71 22.20
CA ILE A 336 1.62 -5.17 21.75
C ILE A 336 2.74 -4.47 22.55
N ALA A 337 2.67 -3.15 22.74
CA ALA A 337 3.65 -2.42 23.53
C ALA A 337 3.68 -2.92 24.99
N LEU A 338 2.53 -3.10 25.64
CA LEU A 338 2.45 -3.63 27.00
C LEU A 338 3.12 -5.01 27.13
N ALA A 339 2.90 -5.90 26.16
CA ALA A 339 3.52 -7.22 26.13
C ALA A 339 5.06 -7.15 26.03
N MET A 340 5.59 -6.19 25.28
CA MET A 340 7.02 -5.95 25.13
C MET A 340 7.69 -5.44 26.41
N GLY A 341 6.92 -4.82 27.30
CA GLY A 341 7.39 -4.37 28.61
C GLY A 341 7.48 -5.47 29.66
N LEU A 342 6.90 -6.65 29.41
CA LEU A 342 6.89 -7.74 30.38
C LEU A 342 8.25 -8.46 30.42
N PRO A 343 8.79 -8.74 31.63
CA PRO A 343 10.03 -9.50 31.77
C PRO A 343 9.92 -10.90 31.15
N GLY A 344 10.91 -11.29 30.35
CA GLY A 344 10.99 -12.62 29.76
C GLY A 344 10.18 -12.82 28.48
N THR A 345 9.42 -11.82 28.01
CA THR A 345 8.72 -11.89 26.72
C THR A 345 9.72 -11.97 25.56
N ARG A 346 9.58 -13.00 24.72
CA ARG A 346 10.37 -13.21 23.50
C ARG A 346 9.50 -13.23 22.25
N THR A 347 8.24 -13.64 22.37
CA THR A 347 7.30 -13.72 21.24
C THR A 347 5.98 -13.06 21.59
N VAL A 348 5.50 -12.14 20.75
CA VAL A 348 4.18 -11.53 20.84
C VAL A 348 3.34 -12.01 19.65
N LEU A 349 2.17 -12.59 19.96
CA LEU A 349 1.18 -13.08 19.01
C LEU A 349 -0.03 -12.15 19.03
N SER A 350 -0.35 -11.54 17.89
CA SER A 350 -1.50 -10.64 17.73
C SER A 350 -2.25 -10.99 16.46
N ASP A 351 -3.56 -10.87 16.48
CA ASP A 351 -4.42 -11.04 15.32
C ASP A 351 -4.72 -9.75 14.55
N SER A 352 -4.36 -8.61 15.11
CA SER A 352 -4.36 -7.32 14.44
C SER A 352 -3.34 -7.23 13.31
N LYS A 353 -3.81 -7.36 12.06
CA LYS A 353 -2.95 -7.09 10.90
C LYS A 353 -2.56 -5.62 10.82
N SER A 354 -3.44 -4.71 11.24
CA SER A 354 -3.22 -3.27 11.17
C SER A 354 -2.10 -2.83 12.13
N ALA A 355 -2.16 -3.23 13.40
CA ALA A 355 -1.13 -2.91 14.38
C ALA A 355 0.24 -3.48 14.00
N ILE A 356 0.29 -4.75 13.55
CA ILE A 356 1.53 -5.37 13.09
C ILE A 356 2.12 -4.63 11.87
N LYS A 357 1.29 -4.21 10.91
CA LYS A 357 1.75 -3.42 9.74
C LYS A 357 2.34 -2.07 10.17
N ASN A 358 1.71 -1.39 11.12
CA ASN A 358 2.14 -0.09 11.61
C ASN A 358 3.50 -0.20 12.30
N ILE A 359 3.66 -1.14 13.22
CA ILE A 359 4.94 -1.43 13.88
C ILE A 359 6.02 -1.84 12.85
N ALA A 360 5.68 -2.68 11.86
CA ALA A 360 6.61 -3.07 10.79
C ALA A 360 7.07 -1.88 9.93
N ARG A 361 6.24 -0.84 9.78
CA ARG A 361 6.58 0.40 9.06
C ARG A 361 7.42 1.35 9.91
N GLY A 362 7.50 1.12 11.22
CA GLY A 362 8.12 2.04 12.18
C GLY A 362 7.25 3.25 12.52
N THR A 363 5.94 3.17 12.26
CA THR A 363 4.96 4.23 12.53
C THR A 363 3.93 3.68 13.51
N ILE A 364 3.81 4.28 14.69
CA ILE A 364 2.88 3.87 15.74
C ILE A 364 2.02 5.05 16.17
N TRP A 365 0.92 4.80 16.86
CA TRP A 365 0.12 5.85 17.46
C TRP A 365 0.88 6.53 18.61
N GLN A 366 0.70 7.84 18.78
CA GLN A 366 1.42 8.62 19.80
C GLN A 366 1.19 8.10 21.23
N GLY A 367 0.01 7.56 21.54
CA GLY A 367 -0.22 6.93 22.84
C GLY A 367 0.58 5.64 23.03
N THR A 368 0.76 4.84 21.97
CA THR A 368 1.65 3.67 21.95
C THR A 368 3.10 4.11 22.19
N GLU A 369 3.52 5.19 21.56
CA GLU A 369 4.89 5.72 21.68
C GLU A 369 5.24 6.13 23.11
N ARG A 370 4.29 6.74 23.83
CA ARG A 370 4.47 7.07 25.26
C ARG A 370 4.69 5.82 26.11
N VAL A 371 3.94 4.74 25.84
CA VAL A 371 4.11 3.46 26.54
C VAL A 371 5.48 2.84 26.21
N MET A 372 5.87 2.87 24.94
CA MET A 372 7.17 2.38 24.48
C MET A 372 8.35 3.12 25.14
N ARG A 373 8.29 4.45 25.29
CA ARG A 373 9.32 5.22 26.00
C ARG A 373 9.49 4.80 27.46
N SER A 374 8.39 4.54 28.15
CA SER A 374 8.44 4.04 29.54
C SER A 374 9.07 2.65 29.63
N ILE A 375 8.82 1.81 28.62
CA ILE A 375 9.41 0.48 28.51
C ILE A 375 10.90 0.55 28.17
N GLU A 376 11.31 1.42 27.26
CA GLU A 376 12.71 1.63 26.88
C GLU A 376 13.58 2.02 28.08
N ALA A 377 13.07 2.91 28.94
CA ALA A 377 13.74 3.26 30.20
C ALA A 377 13.94 2.04 31.13
N THR A 378 13.02 1.08 31.08
CA THR A 378 13.11 -0.19 31.82
C THR A 378 14.10 -1.15 31.16
N TRP A 379 14.15 -1.20 29.82
CA TRP A 379 15.16 -1.99 29.10
C TRP A 379 16.57 -1.46 29.32
N ALA A 380 16.74 -0.14 29.41
CA ALA A 380 18.03 0.50 29.65
C ALA A 380 18.59 0.23 31.06
N THR A 381 17.73 -0.09 32.03
CA THR A 381 18.15 -0.46 33.39
C THR A 381 18.44 -1.96 33.55
N GLN A 382 17.96 -2.81 32.63
CA GLN A 382 18.23 -4.26 32.61
C GLN A 382 19.52 -4.64 31.85
N ILE A 383 20.42 -3.69 31.58
CA ILE A 383 21.64 -3.88 30.78
C ILE A 383 22.66 -4.75 31.52
N ALA A 384 22.78 -6.01 31.09
CA ALA A 384 24.02 -6.80 31.23
C ALA A 384 24.28 -7.76 30.05
N ALA A 385 23.33 -8.01 29.17
CA ALA A 385 23.55 -8.78 27.95
C ALA A 385 22.63 -8.26 26.87
N ALA A 386 23.03 -8.35 25.60
CA ALA A 386 22.16 -8.08 24.45
C ALA A 386 20.79 -8.72 24.69
N GLY A 387 19.78 -7.90 25.03
CA GLY A 387 18.46 -8.40 25.39
C GLY A 387 17.85 -9.18 24.23
N PRO A 388 17.00 -10.19 24.49
CA PRO A 388 16.42 -11.00 23.43
C PRO A 388 15.57 -10.11 22.52
N THR A 389 15.81 -10.21 21.22
CA THR A 389 14.97 -9.59 20.20
C THR A 389 13.55 -10.17 20.30
N ILE A 390 12.54 -9.31 20.38
CA ILE A 390 11.13 -9.71 20.51
C ILE A 390 10.57 -10.00 19.12
N ALA A 391 10.07 -11.22 18.92
CA ALA A 391 9.42 -11.66 17.70
C ALA A 391 7.93 -11.28 17.70
N LEU A 392 7.51 -10.43 16.77
CA LEU A 392 6.09 -10.10 16.54
C LEU A 392 5.53 -10.95 15.39
N LYS A 393 4.49 -11.75 15.66
CA LYS A 393 3.91 -12.69 14.70
C LYS A 393 2.39 -12.52 14.61
N TRP A 394 1.87 -12.52 13.39
CA TRP A 394 0.42 -12.50 13.17
C TRP A 394 -0.22 -13.88 13.37
N PHE A 395 -1.27 -13.91 14.17
CA PHE A 395 -2.12 -15.05 14.50
C PHE A 395 -3.52 -14.86 13.92
N PRO A 396 -4.15 -15.84 13.25
CA PRO A 396 -5.50 -15.63 12.72
C PRO A 396 -6.61 -15.59 13.81
N ALA A 397 -7.43 -14.53 13.81
CA ALA A 397 -8.61 -14.39 14.68
C ALA A 397 -9.74 -15.37 14.37
N HIS A 398 -10.63 -15.60 15.33
CA HIS A 398 -11.92 -16.29 15.19
C HIS A 398 -11.83 -17.70 14.60
N MET A 399 -10.91 -18.49 15.15
CA MET A 399 -10.64 -19.87 14.68
C MET A 399 -11.17 -20.92 15.66
N GLY A 400 -11.95 -20.50 16.65
CA GLY A 400 -12.52 -21.36 17.68
C GLY A 400 -11.55 -21.66 18.82
N ARG A 401 -12.10 -22.03 19.99
CA ARG A 401 -11.32 -22.29 21.22
C ARG A 401 -10.52 -23.58 21.17
N GLN A 402 -11.03 -24.62 20.50
CA GLN A 402 -10.35 -25.91 20.36
C GLN A 402 -9.86 -26.06 18.91
N LEU A 403 -8.54 -26.21 18.73
CA LEU A 403 -7.91 -26.32 17.40
C LEU A 403 -7.60 -27.77 17.04
N ALA A 404 -7.22 -28.55 18.04
CA ALA A 404 -7.01 -29.99 18.00
C ALA A 404 -7.31 -30.56 19.40
N PRO A 405 -7.44 -31.89 19.59
CA PRO A 405 -7.74 -32.49 20.89
C PRO A 405 -6.78 -32.08 22.02
N ASP A 406 -5.54 -31.74 21.67
CA ASP A 406 -4.43 -31.39 22.55
C ASP A 406 -4.04 -29.90 22.51
N ILE A 407 -4.74 -29.07 21.71
CA ILE A 407 -4.32 -27.70 21.43
C ILE A 407 -5.48 -26.71 21.59
N GLU A 408 -5.32 -25.83 22.57
CA GLU A 408 -6.24 -24.73 22.86
C GLU A 408 -5.79 -23.44 22.16
N ASN A 409 -6.77 -22.68 21.65
CA ASN A 409 -6.55 -21.39 21.03
C ASN A 409 -6.52 -20.28 22.07
N ARG A 410 -5.33 -19.99 22.59
CA ARG A 410 -5.11 -18.93 23.59
C ARG A 410 -5.35 -17.51 23.06
N ASN A 411 -5.51 -17.31 21.74
CA ASN A 411 -5.94 -16.02 21.19
C ASN A 411 -7.41 -15.72 21.56
N GLU A 412 -8.28 -16.74 21.57
CA GLU A 412 -9.68 -16.58 22.00
C GLU A 412 -9.79 -16.31 23.50
N GLU A 413 -8.77 -16.70 24.28
CA GLU A 413 -8.69 -16.38 25.71
C GLU A 413 -8.23 -14.95 25.95
N ALA A 414 -7.32 -14.42 25.13
CA ALA A 414 -7.01 -12.99 25.13
C ALA A 414 -8.26 -12.16 24.81
N ASP A 415 -9.00 -12.55 23.76
CA ASP A 415 -10.27 -11.90 23.39
C ASP A 415 -11.34 -12.01 24.49
N ALA A 416 -11.50 -13.19 25.08
CA ALA A 416 -12.40 -13.37 26.23
C ALA A 416 -11.99 -12.52 27.44
N ALA A 417 -10.70 -12.50 27.80
CA ALA A 417 -10.19 -11.71 28.92
C ALA A 417 -10.39 -10.20 28.69
N ALA A 418 -10.21 -9.71 27.46
CA ALA A 418 -10.49 -8.33 27.11
C ALA A 418 -11.98 -8.00 27.30
N ARG A 419 -12.88 -8.87 26.80
CA ARG A 419 -14.33 -8.70 26.96
C ARG A 419 -14.79 -8.80 28.42
N ASP A 420 -14.20 -9.69 29.21
CA ASP A 420 -14.54 -9.87 30.63
C ASP A 420 -14.13 -8.65 31.48
N LEU A 421 -13.01 -8.01 31.18
CA LEU A 421 -12.58 -6.80 31.88
C LEU A 421 -13.44 -5.57 31.56
N ILE A 422 -14.15 -5.59 30.44
CA ILE A 422 -15.11 -4.57 30.06
C ILE A 422 -16.44 -4.74 30.80
N THR A 423 -16.90 -5.98 30.97
CA THR A 423 -18.14 -6.30 31.69
C THR A 423 -17.96 -6.15 33.21
N CYS A 424 -16.84 -6.61 33.77
CA CYS A 424 -16.58 -6.54 35.22
C CYS A 424 -16.32 -5.12 35.75
N ARG A 425 -15.84 -4.18 34.91
CA ARG A 425 -15.62 -2.76 35.30
C ARG A 425 -16.82 -1.84 35.06
N THR A 426 -17.90 -2.35 34.44
CA THR A 426 -19.14 -1.58 34.20
C THR A 426 -20.24 -1.86 35.22
N ALA A 427 -20.03 -2.77 36.17
CA ALA A 427 -21.01 -3.16 37.21
C ALA A 427 -21.34 -2.08 38.26
N ALA A 428 -20.78 -0.87 38.16
CA ALA A 428 -21.07 0.23 39.09
C ALA A 428 -21.67 1.47 38.40
N VAL A 429 -22.73 1.32 37.59
CA VAL A 429 -23.75 2.39 37.39
C VAL A 429 -25.11 1.74 37.06
N ARG A 430 -26.15 2.26 37.74
CA ARG A 430 -27.57 1.88 37.76
C ARG A 430 -28.21 1.57 36.38
N PRO A 431 -29.31 0.77 36.37
CA PRO A 431 -30.04 0.43 35.15
C PRO A 431 -31.00 1.54 34.74
N SER A 432 -30.89 2.04 33.50
CA SER A 432 -32.03 2.54 32.74
C SER A 432 -31.71 2.61 31.23
N GLU A 433 -32.60 1.97 30.47
CA GLU A 433 -33.06 2.29 29.10
C GLU A 433 -32.14 1.95 27.90
N THR A 434 -32.41 0.75 27.39
CA THR A 434 -32.70 0.37 25.99
C THR A 434 -32.14 1.19 24.81
N SER A 435 -31.31 0.47 24.05
CA SER A 435 -31.27 0.31 22.58
C SER A 435 -31.00 1.54 21.70
N GLY A 436 -29.76 1.56 21.20
CA GLY A 436 -29.43 1.93 19.83
C GLY A 436 -28.23 1.09 19.41
N GLU A 437 -28.46 0.05 18.60
CA GLU A 437 -27.40 -0.75 18.00
C GLU A 437 -26.69 0.10 16.93
N ASP A 438 -25.71 0.90 17.35
CA ASP A 438 -24.73 1.47 16.43
C ASP A 438 -23.70 0.37 16.09
N GLN A 439 -24.09 -0.56 15.23
CA GLN A 439 -23.15 -1.37 14.45
C GLN A 439 -22.47 -0.47 13.42
N LYS A 440 -21.50 0.34 13.87
CA LYS A 440 -20.51 0.90 12.96
C LYS A 440 -19.42 -0.14 12.76
N GLU A 441 -19.44 -0.78 11.60
CA GLU A 441 -18.39 -1.66 11.10
C GLU A 441 -17.02 -0.98 11.26
N ASP A 442 -16.09 -1.71 11.89
CA ASP A 442 -14.70 -1.31 12.05
C ASP A 442 -14.03 -1.26 10.66
N PHE A 443 -13.99 -0.08 10.05
CA PHE A 443 -13.42 0.10 8.71
C PHE A 443 -11.88 0.08 8.80
N GLU A 444 -11.27 -1.09 8.59
CA GLU A 444 -9.83 -1.18 8.33
C GLU A 444 -9.51 -0.41 7.02
N PRO A 445 -8.52 0.50 7.00
CA PRO A 445 -8.15 1.19 5.77
C PRO A 445 -7.62 0.17 4.75
N LEU A 446 -8.35 -0.01 3.67
CA LEU A 446 -7.98 -0.90 2.58
C LEU A 446 -6.71 -0.40 1.90
N THR A 447 -5.62 -1.15 2.06
CA THR A 447 -4.30 -0.79 1.50
C THR A 447 -3.94 -1.55 0.23
N ASP A 448 -4.61 -2.67 -0.04
CA ASP A 448 -4.32 -3.50 -1.21
C ASP A 448 -5.27 -3.20 -2.37
N TYR A 449 -4.73 -3.28 -3.58
CA TYR A 449 -5.46 -2.98 -4.81
C TYR A 449 -6.78 -3.76 -4.94
N GLY A 450 -6.80 -5.03 -4.52
CA GLY A 450 -7.96 -5.91 -4.65
C GLY A 450 -9.09 -5.51 -3.70
N GLY A 451 -8.74 -5.23 -2.44
CA GLY A 451 -9.65 -4.78 -1.39
C GLY A 451 -10.26 -3.41 -1.70
N ILE A 452 -9.43 -2.44 -2.12
CA ILE A 452 -9.92 -1.10 -2.50
C ILE A 452 -10.94 -1.20 -3.65
N LEU A 453 -10.66 -2.02 -4.66
CA LEU A 453 -11.60 -2.26 -5.77
C LEU A 453 -12.83 -3.09 -5.41
N ALA A 454 -12.83 -3.79 -4.29
CA ALA A 454 -14.02 -4.48 -3.79
C ALA A 454 -14.95 -3.48 -3.10
N ALA A 455 -14.41 -2.63 -2.22
CA ALA A 455 -15.19 -1.62 -1.50
C ALA A 455 -15.90 -0.63 -2.42
N TYR A 456 -15.28 -0.19 -3.53
CA TYR A 456 -15.99 0.66 -4.50
C TYR A 456 -17.23 0.00 -5.11
N ARG A 457 -17.25 -1.32 -5.24
CA ARG A 457 -18.40 -2.05 -5.78
C ARG A 457 -19.49 -2.22 -4.73
N GLU A 458 -19.13 -2.48 -3.49
CA GLU A 458 -20.07 -2.61 -2.37
C GLU A 458 -20.80 -1.27 -2.11
N LEU A 459 -20.06 -0.15 -2.05
CA LEU A 459 -20.62 1.19 -1.87
C LEU A 459 -21.61 1.60 -2.97
N SER A 460 -21.47 1.07 -4.19
CA SER A 460 -22.39 1.36 -5.29
C SER A 460 -23.69 0.55 -5.22
N VAL A 461 -23.69 -0.63 -4.59
CA VAL A 461 -24.89 -1.47 -4.42
C VAL A 461 -25.79 -0.90 -3.33
N ASP A 462 -25.22 -0.47 -2.21
CA ASP A 462 -25.98 0.10 -1.08
C ASP A 462 -26.71 1.41 -1.45
N SER A 463 -26.19 2.16 -2.43
CA SER A 463 -26.84 3.39 -2.92
C SER A 463 -28.12 3.13 -3.74
N VAL A 464 -28.31 1.92 -4.27
CA VAL A 464 -29.49 1.55 -5.07
C VAL A 464 -30.62 1.04 -4.16
N ASP A 465 -30.29 0.38 -3.05
CA ASP A 465 -31.30 -0.12 -2.12
C ASP A 465 -32.02 1.03 -1.38
N GLN A 466 -31.33 2.15 -1.12
CA GLN A 466 -31.94 3.34 -0.50
C GLN A 466 -32.88 4.14 -1.43
N GLU A 467 -32.73 4.07 -2.76
CA GLU A 467 -33.70 4.69 -3.67
C GLU A 467 -34.94 3.82 -3.94
N SER A 468 -34.88 2.51 -3.63
CA SER A 468 -36.00 1.59 -3.82
C SER A 468 -37.02 1.60 -2.67
N GLU A 469 -36.67 2.16 -1.52
CA GLU A 469 -37.58 2.34 -0.37
C GLU A 469 -38.32 3.70 -0.37
N LEU A 470 -38.09 4.56 -1.37
CA LEU A 470 -38.75 5.86 -1.52
C LEU A 470 -39.63 5.99 -2.80
N GLN A 471 -39.99 4.87 -3.42
CA GLN A 471 -41.06 4.79 -4.44
C GLN A 471 -42.06 3.71 -4.05
#